data_AF-W2JGS0-F1
#
_entry.id   AF-W2JGS0-F1
#
_cell.length_a   1.000
_cell.length_b   1.000
_cell.length_c   1.000
_cell.angle_alpha   90.00
_cell.angle_beta   90.00
_cell.angle_gamma   90.00
#
_symmetry.space_group_name_H-M   'P 1'
#
loop_
_entity.id
_entity.type
_entity.pdbx_description
1 polymer ?
#
loop_
_entity_poly.entity_id
_entity_poly.type
_entity_poly.pdbx_seq_one_letter_code
_entity_poly.pdbx_strand_id
1 'polypeptide(L)'
;MVQAKTKELKITKVFNADQTGKTKERVAVMLLGDSDGNKFDPFLVNKTKPSKIAETARENTATHHGFERLLWSELDPLQRGVHIYGNATAWWNS
;
A
#
# COMPACT_ATOMS: atom_id res chain seq x y z
N MET A 1 -7.51 -6.62 -2.05
CA MET A 1 -6.19 -6.65 -2.74
C MET A 1 -5.14 -7.43 -1.96
N VAL A 2 -4.81 -7.04 -0.72
CA VAL A 2 -3.79 -7.73 0.10
C VAL A 2 -4.17 -9.16 0.41
N GLN A 3 -5.41 -9.43 0.85
CA GLN A 3 -5.92 -10.79 1.06
C GLN A 3 -5.83 -11.69 -0.19
N ALA A 4 -6.03 -11.11 -1.38
CA ALA A 4 -5.88 -11.82 -2.64
C ALA A 4 -4.40 -12.16 -2.92
N LYS A 5 -3.48 -11.21 -2.69
CA LYS A 5 -2.03 -11.41 -2.81
C LYS A 5 -1.47 -12.39 -1.77
N THR A 6 -1.93 -12.35 -0.53
CA THR A 6 -1.57 -13.32 0.52
C THR A 6 -1.91 -14.74 0.09
N LYS A 7 -3.10 -14.92 -0.53
CA LYS A 7 -3.54 -16.21 -1.07
C LYS A 7 -2.74 -16.63 -2.31
N GLU A 8 -2.51 -15.71 -3.24
CA GLU A 8 -1.71 -15.93 -4.47
C GLU A 8 -0.28 -16.39 -4.15
N LEU A 9 0.39 -15.67 -3.24
CA LEU A 9 1.78 -15.91 -2.88
C LEU A 9 1.95 -16.99 -1.79
N LYS A 10 0.86 -17.65 -1.37
CA LYS A 10 0.85 -18.67 -0.30
C LYS A 10 1.54 -18.19 0.99
N ILE A 11 1.34 -16.93 1.32
CA ILE A 11 1.94 -16.32 2.51
C ILE A 11 1.40 -17.00 3.76
N THR A 12 2.30 -17.45 4.63
CA THR A 12 1.93 -18.12 5.89
C THR A 12 2.09 -17.20 7.08
N LYS A 13 2.91 -16.15 6.96
CA LYS A 13 3.11 -15.12 8.00
C LYS A 13 3.06 -13.72 7.43
N VAL A 14 2.38 -12.83 8.16
CA VAL A 14 2.29 -11.40 7.89
C VAL A 14 2.74 -10.65 9.14
N PHE A 15 3.67 -9.71 8.98
CA PHE A 15 4.09 -8.81 10.04
C PHE A 15 3.71 -7.38 9.67
N ASN A 16 3.16 -6.64 10.63
CA ASN A 16 2.76 -5.25 10.46
C ASN A 16 3.63 -4.36 11.35
N ALA A 17 4.16 -3.29 10.76
CA ALA A 17 4.82 -2.22 11.50
C ALA A 17 4.21 -0.89 11.07
N ASP A 18 3.94 0.00 12.01
CA ASP A 18 3.55 1.37 11.73
C ASP A 18 4.57 2.36 12.29
N GLN A 19 4.86 3.40 11.50
CA GLN A 19 5.65 4.52 11.97
C GLN A 19 4.70 5.71 12.15
N THR A 20 4.62 6.21 13.37
CA THR A 20 3.86 7.42 13.71
C THR A 20 4.84 8.50 14.19
N GLY A 21 5.09 9.50 13.34
CA GLY A 21 5.90 10.67 13.71
C GLY A 21 5.11 11.72 14.49
N LYS A 22 5.79 12.77 14.97
CA LYS A 22 5.11 13.97 15.54
C LYS A 22 4.25 14.69 14.49
N THR A 23 4.62 14.59 13.22
CA THR A 23 3.77 14.91 12.07
C THR A 23 2.81 13.74 11.84
N LYS A 24 1.52 13.99 11.62
CA LYS A 24 0.47 12.96 11.41
C LYS A 24 0.60 12.21 10.07
N GLU A 25 1.82 11.98 9.63
CA GLU A 25 2.16 11.13 8.50
C GLU A 25 2.21 9.71 9.02
N ARG A 26 1.36 8.85 8.45
CA ARG A 26 1.24 7.45 8.83
C ARG A 26 1.55 6.60 7.62
N VAL A 27 2.48 5.67 7.81
CA VAL A 27 2.80 4.61 6.86
C VAL A 27 2.70 3.28 7.60
N ALA A 28 1.95 2.35 7.04
CA ALA A 28 1.93 0.96 7.48
C ALA A 28 2.76 0.12 6.51
N VAL A 29 3.66 -0.70 7.05
CA VAL A 29 4.47 -1.65 6.28
C VAL A 29 3.98 -3.06 6.60
N MET A 30 3.73 -3.85 5.55
CA MET A 30 3.48 -5.29 5.66
C MET A 30 4.65 -6.06 5.08
N LEU A 31 5.22 -6.92 5.90
CA LEU A 31 6.24 -7.89 5.50
C LEU A 31 5.57 -9.25 5.32
N LEU A 32 5.83 -9.89 4.18
CA LEU A 32 5.24 -11.18 3.82
C LEU A 32 6.32 -12.24 3.70
N GLY A 33 6.04 -13.43 4.23
CA GLY A 33 6.88 -14.61 4.05
C GLY A 33 6.08 -15.90 4.05
N ASP A 34 6.61 -16.92 3.35
CA ASP A 34 6.05 -18.27 3.36
C ASP A 34 6.73 -19.16 4.40
N SER A 35 6.27 -20.42 4.50
CA SER A 35 6.81 -21.40 5.44
C SER A 35 8.22 -21.85 5.11
N ASP A 36 8.64 -21.69 3.85
CA ASP A 36 9.92 -22.16 3.33
C ASP A 36 11.02 -21.11 3.55
N GLY A 37 10.66 -19.96 4.11
CA GLY A 37 11.56 -18.86 4.44
C GLY A 37 11.73 -17.86 3.29
N ASN A 38 10.95 -17.97 2.22
CA ASN A 38 10.97 -16.98 1.14
C ASN A 38 10.36 -15.68 1.64
N LYS A 39 11.03 -14.58 1.31
CA LYS A 39 10.56 -13.22 1.58
C LYS A 39 10.04 -12.61 0.30
N PHE A 40 8.92 -11.93 0.39
CA PHE A 40 8.31 -11.24 -0.74
C PHE A 40 8.44 -9.73 -0.58
N ASP A 41 8.27 -9.02 -1.68
CA ASP A 41 8.28 -7.57 -1.69
C ASP A 41 7.27 -7.01 -0.67
N PRO A 42 7.70 -6.08 0.20
CA PRO A 42 6.84 -5.49 1.21
C PRO A 42 5.76 -4.60 0.58
N PHE A 43 4.68 -4.41 1.32
CA PHE A 43 3.62 -3.46 0.97
C PHE A 43 3.69 -2.25 1.89
N LEU A 44 3.76 -1.06 1.33
CA LEU A 44 3.64 0.22 2.04
C LEU A 44 2.25 0.80 1.77
N VAL A 45 1.56 1.16 2.84
CA VAL A 45 0.27 1.86 2.78
C VAL A 45 0.41 3.22 3.44
N ASN A 46 0.39 4.27 2.63
CA ASN A 46 0.49 5.66 3.06
C ASN A 46 -0.90 6.24 3.29
N LYS A 47 -1.00 7.17 4.26
CA LYS A 47 -2.22 7.93 4.45
C LYS A 47 -2.37 8.98 3.34
N THR A 48 -3.38 8.85 2.49
CA THR A 48 -3.72 9.82 1.44
C THR A 48 -5.15 10.29 1.59
N LYS A 49 -5.43 11.56 1.25
CA LYS A 49 -6.82 12.02 1.17
C LYS A 49 -7.37 11.67 -0.22
N PRO A 50 -8.55 11.04 -0.33
CA PRO A 50 -9.18 10.84 -1.63
C PRO A 50 -9.48 12.19 -2.29
N SER A 51 -9.54 12.19 -3.62
CA SER A 51 -10.02 13.36 -4.36
C SER A 51 -11.46 13.69 -3.96
N LYS A 52 -11.80 14.98 -3.97
CA LYS A 52 -13.18 15.45 -3.76
C LYS A 52 -14.09 15.13 -4.95
N ILE A 53 -13.51 14.88 -6.13
CA ILE A 53 -14.24 14.53 -7.35
C ILE A 53 -14.34 13.00 -7.39
N ALA A 54 -15.57 12.48 -7.30
CA ALA A 54 -15.83 11.04 -7.17
C ALA A 54 -15.22 10.22 -8.32
N GLU A 55 -15.33 10.71 -9.55
CA GLU A 55 -14.78 10.03 -10.72
C GLU A 55 -13.25 9.96 -10.67
N THR A 56 -12.59 11.06 -10.31
CA THR A 56 -11.14 11.09 -10.11
C THR A 56 -10.72 10.21 -8.92
N ALA A 57 -11.51 10.14 -7.85
CA ALA A 57 -11.22 9.24 -6.73
C ALA A 57 -11.31 7.77 -7.15
N ARG A 58 -12.29 7.41 -7.99
CA ARG A 58 -12.44 6.07 -8.57
C ARG A 58 -11.25 5.73 -9.48
N GLU A 59 -10.88 6.64 -10.38
CA GLU A 59 -9.72 6.49 -11.26
C GLU A 59 -8.43 6.31 -10.45
N ASN A 60 -8.14 7.23 -9.52
CA ASN A 60 -6.95 7.16 -8.67
C ASN A 60 -6.85 5.85 -7.90
N THR A 61 -7.98 5.33 -7.39
CA THR A 61 -8.00 4.05 -6.68
C THR A 61 -7.71 2.88 -7.62
N ALA A 62 -8.24 2.92 -8.84
CA ALA A 62 -8.12 1.83 -9.81
C ALA A 62 -6.77 1.79 -10.51
N THR A 63 -6.19 2.95 -10.87
CA THR A 63 -5.01 3.05 -11.73
C THR A 63 -3.78 3.60 -11.04
N HIS A 64 -3.96 4.36 -9.95
CA HIS A 64 -2.87 5.09 -9.27
C HIS A 64 -2.69 4.65 -7.82
N HIS A 65 -3.17 3.46 -7.47
CA HIS A 65 -3.02 2.86 -6.13
C HIS A 65 -3.53 3.76 -4.99
N GLY A 66 -4.50 4.64 -5.26
CA GLY A 66 -5.08 5.57 -4.29
C GLY A 66 -4.30 6.88 -4.10
N PHE A 67 -3.34 7.17 -4.99
CA PHE A 67 -2.64 8.45 -5.08
C PHE A 67 -3.22 9.32 -6.19
N GLU A 68 -3.05 10.64 -6.08
CA GLU A 68 -3.33 11.55 -7.18
C GLU A 68 -2.32 11.37 -8.31
N ARG A 69 -2.73 11.61 -9.56
CA ARG A 69 -1.93 11.37 -10.76
C ARG A 69 -0.50 11.94 -10.71
N LEU A 70 -0.32 13.16 -10.20
CA LEU A 70 1.00 13.79 -10.12
C LEU A 70 1.91 13.05 -9.13
N LEU A 71 1.43 12.83 -7.91
CA LEU A 71 2.18 12.09 -6.90
C LEU A 71 2.44 10.64 -7.34
N TRP A 72 1.48 10.02 -8.02
CA TRP A 72 1.65 8.68 -8.59
C TRP A 72 2.81 8.63 -9.59
N SER A 73 2.95 9.63 -10.47
CA SER A 73 4.06 9.66 -11.42
C SER A 73 5.44 9.72 -10.78
N GLU A 74 5.53 10.23 -9.54
CA GLU A 74 6.76 10.23 -8.74
C GLU A 74 6.98 8.89 -8.00
N LEU A 75 5.89 8.25 -7.57
CA LEU A 75 5.94 7.02 -6.75
C LEU A 75 6.04 5.74 -7.59
N ASP A 76 5.45 5.69 -8.78
CA ASP A 76 5.45 4.50 -9.62
C ASP A 76 6.87 3.99 -9.93
N PRO A 77 7.86 4.84 -10.28
CA PRO A 77 9.25 4.40 -10.47
C PRO A 77 9.93 3.85 -9.21
N LEU A 78 9.37 4.13 -8.02
CA LEU A 78 9.88 3.70 -6.72
C LEU A 78 9.36 2.32 -6.30
N GLN A 79 8.42 1.72 -7.05
CA GLN A 79 7.87 0.39 -6.76
C GLN A 79 8.84 -0.79 -7.03
N ARG A 80 10.15 -0.54 -6.97
CA ARG A 80 11.18 -1.55 -7.23
C ARG A 80 11.49 -2.29 -5.93
N GLY A 81 11.06 -3.54 -5.84
CA GLY A 81 11.22 -4.35 -4.63
C GLY A 81 10.28 -3.93 -3.49
N VAL A 82 9.20 -3.21 -3.81
CA VAL A 82 8.19 -2.72 -2.86
C VAL A 82 6.90 -2.38 -3.60
N HIS A 83 5.76 -2.64 -2.98
CA HIS A 83 4.45 -2.23 -3.49
C HIS A 83 3.91 -1.05 -2.67
N ILE A 84 3.62 0.08 -3.32
CA ILE A 84 3.21 1.31 -2.63
C ILE A 84 1.74 1.61 -2.92
N TYR A 85 0.97 1.86 -1.87
CA TYR A 85 -0.46 2.17 -1.91
C TYR A 85 -0.82 3.35 -1.01
N GLY A 86 -1.91 4.02 -1.33
CA GLY A 86 -2.46 5.15 -0.59
C GLY A 86 -3.93 4.91 -0.24
N ASN A 87 -4.32 5.20 1.00
CA ASN A 87 -5.74 5.34 1.35
C ASN A 87 -5.95 6.26 2.56
N ALA A 88 -7.21 6.58 2.85
CA ALA A 88 -7.58 7.54 3.90
C ALA A 88 -7.14 7.13 5.32
N THR A 89 -6.89 5.85 5.57
CA THR A 89 -6.69 5.31 6.91
C THR A 89 -5.27 4.77 7.15
N ALA A 90 -4.48 4.62 6.09
CA ALA A 90 -3.22 3.89 6.05
C ALA A 90 -3.36 2.44 6.57
N TRP A 91 -4.50 1.81 6.32
CA TRP A 91 -4.77 0.41 6.67
C TRP A 91 -5.08 -0.42 5.44
N TRP A 92 -4.59 -1.66 5.40
CA TRP A 92 -4.74 -2.56 4.25
C TRP A 92 -6.14 -3.18 4.08
N ASN A 93 -6.98 -3.11 5.11
CA ASN A 93 -8.36 -3.64 5.13
C ASN A 93 -9.42 -2.55 4.92
N SER A 94 -8.98 -1.35 4.54
CA SER A 94 -9.86 -0.21 4.28
C SER A 94 -10.56 -0.29 2.93
#